data_AF-Q38DT6-F1
#
_entry.id   AF-Q38DT6-F1
#
_cell.length_a   1.000
_cell.length_b   1.000
_cell.length_c   1.000
_cell.angle_alpha   90.00
_cell.angle_beta   90.00
_cell.angle_gamma   90.00
#
_symmetry.space_group_name_H-M   'P 1'
#
loop_
_entity.id
_entity.type
_entity.pdbx_description
1 polymer ?
#
loop_
_entity_poly.entity_id
_entity_poly.type
_entity_poly.pdbx_seq_one_letter_code
_entity_poly.pdbx_strand_id
1 'polypeptide(L)'
;MGDPFVRPGLTYQPHIEQALLKNEGTLTLECTKDDWLRYQHRDTAATIILHRDHLEYLSIVENASPVRVERMLLERAVDPTRKRDLHNT
;
A
#
# COMPACT_ATOMS: atom_id res chain seq x y z
N MET A 1 -21.06 2.60 -17.75
CA MET A 1 -19.79 2.54 -17.01
C MET A 1 -20.14 2.11 -15.60
N GLY A 2 -19.48 1.09 -15.03
CA GLY A 2 -19.68 0.80 -13.61
C GLY A 2 -19.11 1.94 -12.77
N ASP A 3 -19.75 2.27 -11.66
CA ASP A 3 -19.20 3.27 -10.74
C ASP A 3 -17.76 2.88 -10.40
N PRO A 4 -16.77 3.77 -10.55
CA PRO A 4 -15.35 3.43 -10.32
C PRO A 4 -15.10 2.96 -8.86
N PHE A 5 -16.01 3.30 -7.95
CA PHE A 5 -15.96 2.91 -6.54
C PHE A 5 -16.63 1.56 -6.24
N VAL A 6 -17.43 1.03 -7.17
CA VAL A 6 -18.02 -0.31 -7.05
C VAL A 6 -17.04 -1.32 -7.64
N ARG A 7 -16.09 -1.74 -6.81
CA ARG A 7 -15.22 -2.88 -7.15
C ARG A 7 -16.06 -4.15 -7.22
N PRO A 8 -15.80 -5.08 -8.18
CA PRO A 8 -16.50 -6.36 -8.22
C PRO A 8 -16.43 -7.08 -6.86
N GLY A 9 -17.60 -7.36 -6.28
CA GLY A 9 -17.72 -8.02 -4.96
C GLY A 9 -17.82 -7.09 -3.75
N LEU A 10 -17.71 -5.76 -3.92
CA LEU A 10 -17.88 -4.80 -2.82
C LEU A 10 -19.20 -4.04 -2.96
N THR A 11 -20.02 -4.07 -1.92
CA THR A 11 -21.23 -3.24 -1.85
C THR A 11 -20.83 -1.78 -1.69
N TYR A 12 -21.41 -0.88 -2.49
CA TYR A 12 -21.22 0.55 -2.30
C TYR A 12 -21.62 0.97 -0.88
N GLN A 13 -20.70 1.64 -0.19
CA GLN A 13 -20.95 2.27 1.10
C GLN A 13 -20.19 3.61 1.14
N PRO A 14 -20.81 4.72 1.60
CA PRO A 14 -20.18 6.05 1.54
C PRO A 14 -18.81 6.14 2.22
N HIS A 15 -18.62 5.42 3.33
CA HIS A 15 -17.35 5.42 4.06
C HIS A 15 -16.23 4.65 3.34
N ILE A 16 -16.59 3.65 2.51
CA ILE A 16 -15.63 2.92 1.66
C ILE A 16 -15.15 3.85 0.54
N GLU A 17 -16.07 4.56 -0.11
CA GLU A 17 -15.73 5.54 -1.14
C GLU A 17 -14.79 6.62 -0.58
N GLN A 18 -15.10 7.18 0.59
CA GLN A 18 -14.24 8.15 1.26
C GLN A 18 -12.84 7.59 1.55
N ALA A 19 -12.74 6.34 2.02
CA ALA A 19 -11.46 5.69 2.25
C ALA A 19 -10.69 5.43 0.95
N LEU A 20 -11.37 5.10 -0.15
CA LEU A 20 -10.75 4.92 -1.47
C LEU A 20 -10.21 6.25 -2.00
N LEU A 21 -11.04 7.29 -2.02
CA LEU A 21 -10.67 8.65 -2.45
C LEU A 21 -9.50 9.21 -1.65
N LYS A 22 -9.51 8.99 -0.32
CA LYS A 22 -8.41 9.45 0.55
C LYS A 22 -7.07 8.78 0.20
N ASN A 23 -7.11 7.52 -0.22
CA ASN A 23 -5.93 6.71 -0.51
C ASN A 23 -5.62 6.62 -2.01
N GLU A 24 -6.30 7.42 -2.84
CA GLU A 24 -6.07 7.49 -4.27
C GLU A 24 -4.92 8.46 -4.57
N GLY A 25 -3.86 7.93 -5.18
CA GLY A 25 -2.68 8.70 -5.52
C GLY A 25 -1.86 9.18 -4.31
N THR A 26 -0.92 10.09 -4.58
CA THR A 26 0.11 10.51 -3.61
C THR A 26 -0.22 11.81 -2.87
N LEU A 27 -1.05 12.68 -3.45
CA LEU A 27 -1.32 14.02 -2.92
C LEU A 27 -2.77 14.44 -3.14
N THR A 28 -3.39 15.00 -2.11
CA THR A 28 -4.71 15.64 -2.13
C THR A 28 -4.63 17.05 -1.55
N LEU A 29 -5.66 17.89 -1.78
CA LEU A 29 -5.68 19.29 -1.30
C LEU A 29 -5.63 19.41 0.22
N GLU A 30 -6.23 18.45 0.93
CA GLU A 30 -6.29 18.41 2.40
C GLU A 30 -5.18 17.56 3.02
N CYS A 31 -4.22 17.10 2.21
CA CYS A 31 -3.17 16.19 2.64
C CYS A 31 -2.18 16.88 3.59
N THR A 32 -1.97 16.28 4.76
CA THR A 32 -0.87 16.69 5.64
C THR A 32 0.47 16.16 5.12
N LYS A 33 1.59 16.71 5.60
CA LYS A 33 2.92 16.20 5.27
C LYS A 33 3.09 14.72 5.64
N ASP A 34 2.51 14.30 6.76
CA ASP A 34 2.58 12.91 7.22
C ASP A 34 1.74 11.98 6.34
N ASP A 35 0.57 12.43 5.89
CA ASP A 35 -0.26 11.67 4.96
C ASP A 35 0.43 11.50 3.61
N TRP A 36 1.04 12.58 3.09
CA TRP A 36 1.82 12.53 1.84
C TRP A 36 2.97 11.52 1.94
N LEU A 37 3.70 11.52 3.07
CA LEU A 37 4.78 10.56 3.30
C LEU A 37 4.24 9.11 3.30
N ARG A 38 3.08 8.87 3.90
CA ARG A 38 2.44 7.54 3.89
C ARG A 38 2.04 7.13 2.47
N TYR A 39 1.42 8.01 1.70
CA TYR A 39 1.00 7.71 0.34
C TYR A 39 2.20 7.44 -0.57
N GLN A 40 3.26 8.26 -0.48
CA GLN A 40 4.50 8.05 -1.24
C GLN A 40 5.13 6.68 -0.99
N HIS A 41 5.19 6.25 0.27
CA HIS A 41 5.74 4.93 0.60
C HIS A 41 4.83 3.79 0.14
N ARG A 42 3.51 3.98 0.20
CA ARG A 42 2.55 3.00 -0.30
C ARG A 42 2.67 2.83 -1.81
N ASP A 43 2.79 3.92 -2.56
CA ASP A 43 2.98 3.91 -4.01
C ASP A 43 4.29 3.22 -4.39
N THR A 44 5.35 3.44 -3.62
CA THR A 44 6.63 2.74 -3.80
C THR A 44 6.47 1.22 -3.58
N ALA A 45 5.81 0.82 -2.49
CA ALA A 45 5.56 -0.59 -2.20
C ALA A 45 4.68 -1.25 -3.28
N ALA A 46 3.63 -0.55 -3.73
CA ALA A 46 2.76 -1.01 -4.81
C ALA A 46 3.53 -1.17 -6.13
N THR A 47 4.40 -0.21 -6.47
CA THR A 47 5.26 -0.29 -7.66
C THR A 47 6.15 -1.54 -7.61
N ILE A 48 6.77 -1.80 -6.46
CA ILE A 48 7.61 -3.00 -6.30
C ILE A 48 6.80 -4.29 -6.47
N ILE A 49 5.58 -4.36 -5.93
CA ILE A 49 4.73 -5.54 -6.05
C ILE A 49 4.24 -5.74 -7.50
N LEU A 50 3.83 -4.66 -8.17
CA LEU A 50 3.29 -4.71 -9.53
C LEU A 50 4.36 -5.04 -10.57
N HIS A 51 5.61 -4.63 -10.36
CA HIS A 51 6.73 -4.91 -11.26
C HIS A 51 7.52 -6.14 -10.80
N ARG A 52 7.31 -7.25 -11.49
CA ARG A 52 7.90 -8.56 -11.15
C ARG A 52 9.42 -8.51 -10.95
N ASP A 53 10.14 -7.77 -11.80
CA ASP A 53 11.60 -7.64 -11.72
C ASP A 53 12.06 -7.03 -10.39
N HIS A 54 11.32 -6.04 -9.88
CA HIS A 54 11.63 -5.40 -8.59
C HIS A 54 11.34 -6.32 -7.42
N LEU A 55 10.21 -7.05 -7.48
CA LEU A 55 9.87 -8.04 -6.48
C LEU A 55 10.91 -9.17 -6.43
N GLU A 56 11.33 -9.69 -7.59
CA GLU A 56 12.35 -10.75 -7.69
C GLU A 56 13.71 -10.28 -7.22
N TYR A 57 14.12 -9.05 -7.58
CA TYR A 57 15.34 -8.45 -7.07
C TYR A 57 15.37 -8.42 -5.54
N LEU A 58 14.30 -7.92 -4.90
CA LEU A 58 14.22 -7.91 -3.44
C LEU A 58 14.13 -9.33 -2.84
N SER A 59 13.49 -10.26 -3.54
CA SER A 59 13.41 -11.67 -3.11
C SER A 59 14.78 -12.32 -3.01
N ILE A 60 15.67 -12.01 -3.95
CA ILE A 60 17.05 -12.49 -3.94
C ILE A 60 17.83 -11.83 -2.78
N VAL A 61 17.72 -10.51 -2.62
CA VAL A 61 18.45 -9.77 -1.59
C VAL A 61 18.03 -10.18 -0.17
N GLU A 62 16.74 -10.34 0.07
CA GLU A 62 16.18 -10.76 1.37
C GLU A 62 16.26 -12.28 1.60
N ASN A 63 16.75 -13.05 0.59
CA ASN A 63 16.76 -14.50 0.60
C ASN A 63 15.39 -15.11 1.00
N ALA A 64 14.33 -14.57 0.41
CA ALA A 64 12.95 -14.90 0.72
C ALA A 64 12.16 -15.18 -0.57
N SER A 65 11.16 -16.06 -0.52
CA SER A 65 10.28 -16.29 -1.68
C SER A 65 9.54 -15.00 -2.07
N PRO A 66 9.26 -14.75 -3.36
CA PRO A 66 8.53 -13.57 -3.82
C PRO A 66 7.20 -13.33 -3.09
N VAL A 67 6.44 -14.38 -2.81
CA VAL A 67 5.18 -14.30 -2.06
C VAL A 67 5.38 -13.77 -0.64
N ARG A 68 6.50 -14.14 0.00
CA ARG A 68 6.84 -13.65 1.34
C ARG A 68 7.21 -12.16 1.28
N VAL A 69 8.00 -11.74 0.30
CA VAL A 69 8.35 -10.33 0.11
C VAL A 69 7.12 -9.49 -0.20
N GLU A 70 6.26 -9.96 -1.09
CA GLU A 70 4.96 -9.32 -1.40
C GLU A 70 4.14 -9.15 -0.13
N ARG A 71 3.98 -10.20 0.68
CA ARG A 71 3.27 -10.11 1.96
C ARG A 71 3.89 -9.08 2.90
N MET A 72 5.22 -9.06 3.05
CA MET A 72 5.90 -8.07 3.89
C MET A 72 5.65 -6.63 3.41
N LEU A 73 5.65 -6.41 2.09
CA LEU A 73 5.36 -5.11 1.49
C LEU A 73 3.89 -4.71 1.67
N LEU A 74 2.94 -5.64 1.55
CA LEU A 74 1.52 -5.40 1.81
C LEU A 74 1.26 -5.06 3.29
N GLU A 75 1.87 -5.79 4.22
CA GLU A 75 1.80 -5.48 5.66
C GLU A 75 2.40 -4.09 5.94
N ARG A 76 3.50 -3.73 5.27
CA ARG A 76 4.11 -2.41 5.37
C ARG A 76 3.26 -1.29 4.75
N ALA A 77 2.50 -1.57 3.70
CA ALA A 77 1.66 -0.61 2.99
C ALA A 77 0.46 -0.09 3.82
N VAL A 78 0.06 -0.83 4.87
CA VAL A 78 -0.98 -0.42 5.82
C VAL A 78 -0.55 0.83 6.58
N ASP A 79 0.66 0.82 7.14
CA ASP A 79 1.25 1.96 7.84
C ASP A 79 2.78 1.99 7.64
N PRO A 80 3.26 2.62 6.54
CA PRO A 80 4.67 2.55 6.17
C PRO A 80 5.58 3.43 7.02
N THR A 81 5.03 4.38 7.78
CA THR A 81 5.83 5.28 8.63
C THR A 81 5.89 4.82 10.08
N ARG A 82 5.01 3.89 10.48
CA ARG A 82 5.07 3.26 11.80
C ARG A 82 6.42 2.58 12.01
N LYS A 83 7.11 2.94 13.09
CA LYS A 83 8.31 2.22 13.52
C LYS A 83 7.88 0.83 13.99
N ARG A 84 8.65 -0.20 13.64
CA ARG A 84 8.44 -1.53 14.20
C ARG A 84 8.63 -1.42 15.71
N ASP A 85 7.57 -1.59 16.48
CA ASP A 85 7.67 -1.65 17.93
C ASP A 85 8.56 -2.85 18.25
N LEU A 86 9.77 -2.60 18.76
CA LEU A 86 10.75 -3.62 19.17
C LEU A 86 10.31 -4.37 20.44
N HIS A 87 9.01 -4.46 20.70
CA HIS A 87 8.45 -5.14 21.87
C HIS A 87 8.03 -6.56 21.49
N ASN A 88 9.05 -7.43 21.42
CA ASN A 88 9.11 -8.78 21.99
C ASN A 88 10.14 -9.61 21.24
N THR A 89 11.33 -9.67 21.86
CA THR A 89 12.12 -10.91 22.02
C THR A 89 11.26 -12.15 22.15
#